data_AF-H1ZX92-F1
#
_entry.id   AF-H1ZX92-F1
#
_cell.length_a   1.000
_cell.length_b   1.000
_cell.length_c   1.000
_cell.angle_alpha   90.00
_cell.angle_beta   90.00
_cell.angle_gamma   90.00
#
_symmetry.space_group_name_H-M   'P 1'
#
loop_
_entity.id
_entity.type
_entity.pdbx_description
1 polymer ?
#
loop_
_entity_poly.entity_id
_entity_poly.type
_entity_poly.pdbx_seq_one_letter_code
_entity_poly.pdbx_strand_id
1 'polypeptide(L)'
;CYKIHTSVIMLPFEAVWNPWERRSKTILDFGDEEYKHMLCVEPAAVEKPITLKPGEEWKGRLELSAVPSSYYSGQLDPDKVLHG
;
A
#
# COMPACT_ATOMS: atom_id res chain seq x y z
N CYS A 1 0.79 -8.05 -16.50
CA CYS A 1 1.19 -7.76 -15.10
C CYS A 1 0.65 -6.38 -14.73
N TYR A 2 0.15 -6.17 -13.51
CA TYR A 2 -0.33 -4.87 -13.05
C TYR A 2 0.52 -4.37 -11.88
N LYS A 3 0.64 -3.06 -11.73
CA LYS A 3 1.14 -2.39 -10.52
C LYS A 3 -0.03 -1.74 -9.82
N ILE A 4 -0.01 -1.75 -8.49
CA ILE A 4 -0.92 -0.94 -7.69
C ILE A 4 -0.31 0.45 -7.56
N HIS A 5 -1.08 1.47 -7.90
CA HIS A 5 -0.72 2.88 -7.77
C HIS A 5 -1.60 3.53 -6.71
N THR A 6 -0.95 4.15 -5.74
CA THR A 6 -1.56 4.94 -4.66
C THR A 6 -1.32 6.43 -4.94
N SER A 7 -2.40 7.21 -4.97
CA SER A 7 -2.35 8.67 -5.05
C SER A 7 -2.93 9.24 -3.77
N VAL A 8 -2.17 10.11 -3.09
CA VAL A 8 -2.49 10.57 -1.74
C VAL A 8 -2.52 12.09 -1.68
N ILE A 9 -3.50 12.64 -0.98
CA ILE A 9 -3.66 14.08 -0.75
C ILE A 9 -3.83 14.30 0.75
N MET A 10 -3.06 15.24 1.30
CA MET A 10 -3.05 15.62 2.73
C MET A 10 -2.67 14.48 3.71
N LEU A 11 -2.05 13.40 3.23
CA LEU A 11 -1.58 12.25 4.02
C LEU A 11 -0.06 12.07 3.81
N PRO A 12 0.80 12.72 4.63
CA PRO A 12 2.24 12.84 4.35
C PRO A 12 3.08 11.59 4.66
N PHE A 13 2.52 10.60 5.37
CA PHE A 13 3.24 9.37 5.72
C PHE A 13 2.59 8.17 5.06
N GLU A 14 3.39 7.16 4.75
CA GLU A 14 2.90 5.87 4.29
C GLU A 14 3.50 4.79 5.19
N ALA A 15 2.65 4.11 5.96
CA ALA A 15 3.05 2.92 6.69
C ALA A 15 2.89 1.70 5.78
N VAL A 16 3.91 0.85 5.76
CA VAL A 16 3.89 -0.42 5.03
C VAL A 16 3.96 -1.54 6.06
N TRP A 17 2.96 -2.41 6.07
CA TRP A 17 2.83 -3.41 7.13
C TRP A 17 2.36 -4.78 6.63
N ASN A 18 2.91 -5.82 7.25
CA ASN A 18 2.51 -7.21 7.09
C ASN A 18 2.70 -7.91 8.45
N PRO A 19 1.72 -8.73 8.92
CA PRO A 19 1.81 -9.38 10.23
C PRO A 19 2.92 -10.43 10.31
N TRP A 20 3.28 -11.02 9.16
CA TRP A 20 4.15 -12.17 9.06
C TRP A 20 3.63 -13.38 9.85
N GLU A 21 4.35 -14.50 9.76
CA GLU A 21 3.89 -15.80 10.26
C GLU A 21 3.44 -15.77 11.73
N ARG A 22 4.30 -15.24 12.62
CA ARG A 22 4.05 -15.31 14.07
C ARG A 22 2.81 -14.51 14.48
N ARG A 23 2.60 -13.32 13.89
CA ARG A 23 1.48 -12.45 14.28
C ARG A 23 0.18 -12.90 13.60
N SER A 24 0.24 -13.46 12.40
CA SER A 24 -0.95 -13.97 11.69
C SER A 24 -1.71 -15.00 12.53
N LYS A 25 -0.97 -15.96 13.10
CA LYS A 25 -1.51 -17.00 14.01
C LYS A 25 -2.19 -16.49 15.28
N THR A 26 -2.09 -15.18 15.57
CA THR A 26 -2.68 -14.55 16.77
C THR A 26 -3.91 -13.70 16.47
N ILE A 27 -4.21 -13.46 15.20
CA ILE A 27 -5.33 -12.62 14.76
C ILE A 27 -6.50 -13.56 14.43
N LEU A 28 -7.54 -13.53 15.28
CA LEU A 28 -8.62 -14.54 15.26
C LEU A 28 -9.42 -14.58 13.95
N ASP A 29 -9.48 -13.47 13.22
CA ASP A 29 -10.20 -13.28 11.97
C ASP A 29 -9.28 -13.28 10.73
N PHE A 30 -8.03 -13.73 10.87
CA PHE A 30 -7.04 -13.76 9.80
C PHE A 30 -6.38 -15.12 9.70
N GLY A 31 -6.35 -15.72 8.51
CA GLY A 31 -5.80 -17.05 8.29
C GLY A 31 -4.28 -17.11 8.46
N ASP A 32 -3.77 -18.25 8.95
CA ASP A 32 -2.35 -18.47 9.26
C ASP A 32 -1.40 -18.12 8.09
N GLU A 33 -1.86 -18.29 6.85
CA GLU A 33 -1.06 -18.12 5.62
C GLU A 33 -1.48 -16.91 4.78
N GLU A 34 -2.53 -16.17 5.17
CA GLU A 34 -3.07 -15.05 4.38
C GLU A 34 -2.07 -13.89 4.25
N TYR A 35 -1.13 -13.78 5.19
CA TYR A 35 -0.06 -12.78 5.15
C TYR A 35 0.80 -12.87 3.89
N LYS A 36 0.89 -14.04 3.24
CA LYS A 36 1.66 -14.23 2.01
C LYS A 36 1.04 -13.53 0.80
N HIS A 37 -0.24 -13.19 0.89
CA HIS A 37 -1.04 -12.65 -0.21
C HIS A 37 -1.55 -11.24 0.05
N MET A 38 -1.08 -10.58 1.12
CA MET A 38 -1.48 -9.23 1.47
C MET A 38 -0.29 -8.33 1.84
N LEU A 39 -0.49 -7.03 1.66
CA LEU A 39 0.39 -5.98 2.16
C LEU A 39 -0.48 -4.78 2.50
N CYS A 40 -0.38 -4.25 3.72
CA CYS A 40 -1.00 -2.98 4.06
C CYS A 40 -0.11 -1.84 3.56
N VAL A 41 -0.70 -0.90 2.84
CA VAL A 41 -0.10 0.38 2.48
C VAL A 41 -1.06 1.45 2.98
N GLU A 42 -0.66 2.17 4.02
CA GLU A 42 -1.55 3.01 4.82
C GLU A 42 -1.05 4.46 4.80
N PRO A 43 -1.62 5.32 3.94
CA PRO A 43 -1.36 6.75 3.99
C PRO A 43 -1.95 7.35 5.26
N ALA A 44 -1.17 8.18 5.94
CA ALA A 44 -1.47 8.64 7.29
C ALA A 44 -1.01 10.08 7.53
N ALA A 45 -1.75 10.80 8.37
CA ALA A 45 -1.36 12.09 8.93
C ALA A 45 -1.19 11.96 10.45
N VAL A 46 -0.18 11.20 10.86
CA VAL A 46 -0.03 10.72 12.25
C VAL A 46 1.11 11.35 13.04
N GLU A 47 2.16 11.90 12.39
CA GLU A 47 3.27 12.51 13.13
C GLU A 47 2.88 13.79 13.86
N LYS A 48 1.96 14.58 13.29
CA LYS A 48 1.53 15.86 13.85
C LYS A 48 0.00 15.87 13.97
N PRO A 49 -0.55 16.12 15.17
CA PRO A 49 -1.99 16.26 15.33
C PRO A 49 -2.56 17.37 14.45
N ILE A 50 -3.62 17.06 13.70
CA ILE A 50 -4.40 18.06 12.98
C ILE A 50 -5.33 18.73 13.98
N THR A 51 -5.13 20.02 14.22
CA THR A 51 -5.99 20.83 15.11
C THR A 51 -6.92 21.69 14.27
N LEU A 52 -8.22 21.62 14.52
CA LEU A 52 -9.25 22.40 13.83
C LEU A 52 -9.95 23.36 14.79
N LYS A 53 -10.13 24.60 14.38
CA LYS A 53 -10.97 25.61 15.05
C LYS A 53 -12.44 25.45 14.65
N PRO A 54 -13.38 26.08 15.36
CA PRO A 54 -14.78 26.09 14.94
C PRO A 54 -14.93 26.57 13.50
N GLY A 55 -15.57 25.75 12.66
CA GLY A 55 -15.79 26.03 11.25
C GLY A 55 -14.67 25.59 10.30
N GLU A 56 -13.53 25.10 10.80
CA GLU A 56 -12.48 24.52 9.97
C GLU A 56 -12.76 23.06 9.62
N GLU A 57 -12.22 22.60 8.49
CA GLU A 57 -12.32 21.23 8.01
C GLU A 57 -10.94 20.75 7.55
N TRP A 58 -10.67 19.46 7.77
CA TRP A 58 -9.55 18.77 7.13
C TRP A 58 -10.05 17.56 6.35
N LYS A 59 -9.49 17.36 5.16
CA LYS A 59 -9.80 16.26 4.26
C LYS A 59 -8.52 15.58 3.81
N GLY A 60 -8.38 14.30 4.14
CA GLY A 60 -7.41 13.39 3.52
C GLY A 60 -8.07 12.59 2.40
N ARG A 61 -7.30 12.23 1.37
CA ARG A 61 -7.78 11.37 0.28
C ARG A 61 -6.72 10.37 -0.13
N LEU A 62 -7.10 9.10 -0.26
CA LEU A 62 -6.35 8.06 -0.92
C LEU A 62 -7.17 7.60 -2.14
N GLU A 63 -6.52 7.56 -3.30
CA GLU A 63 -7.00 6.88 -4.49
C GLU A 63 -6.14 5.66 -4.78
N LEU A 64 -6.79 4.53 -5.06
CA LEU A 64 -6.14 3.28 -5.42
C LEU A 64 -6.48 2.95 -6.87
N SER A 65 -5.47 2.60 -7.67
CA SER A 65 -5.69 2.16 -9.05
C SER A 65 -4.76 1.01 -9.42
N ALA A 66 -5.24 0.09 -10.26
CA ALA A 66 -4.40 -0.91 -10.90
C ALA A 66 -4.00 -0.39 -12.27
N VAL A 67 -2.70 -0.24 -12.52
CA VAL A 67 -2.17 0.25 -13.79
C VAL A 67 -1.33 -0.82 -14.48
N PRO A 68 -1.28 -0.87 -15.83
CA PRO A 68 -0.41 -1.80 -16.53
C PRO A 68 1.04 -1.68 -16.07
N SER A 69 1.67 -2.82 -15.79
CA SER A 69 3.08 -2.89 -15.44
C SER A 69 3.92 -3.00 -16.71
N SER A 70 5.10 -2.37 -16.75
CA SER A 70 6.13 -2.66 -17.76
C SER A 70 6.92 -3.95 -17.46
N TYR A 71 6.76 -4.50 -16.26
CA TYR A 71 7.33 -5.80 -15.84
C TYR A 71 6.51 -6.92 -16.50
N TYR A 72 7.16 -7.89 -17.16
CA TYR A 72 6.53 -9.02 -17.90
C TYR A 72 5.68 -8.66 -19.14
N SER A 73 5.77 -7.44 -19.68
CA SER A 73 5.08 -7.09 -20.94
C SER A 73 5.82 -6.07 -21.81
N GLY A 74 7.11 -5.82 -21.57
CA GLY A 74 7.87 -4.77 -22.25
C GLY A 74 9.40 -4.86 -22.06
N GLN A 75 10.09 -3.72 -22.15
CA GLN A 75 11.56 -3.59 -22.15
C GLN A 75 12.28 -4.13 -20.88
N LEU A 76 11.55 -4.35 -19.79
CA LEU A 76 12.07 -4.86 -18.51
C LEU A 76 11.53 -6.25 -18.16
N ASP A 77 11.16 -7.03 -19.18
CA ASP A 77 10.80 -8.44 -19.03
C ASP A 77 12.04 -9.24 -18.53
N PRO A 78 12.01 -9.84 -17.33
CA PRO A 78 13.16 -10.56 -16.79
C PRO A 78 13.65 -11.68 -17.71
N ASP A 79 12.75 -12.36 -18.42
CA ASP A 79 13.09 -13.44 -19.34
C ASP A 79 13.81 -12.91 -20.59
N LYS A 80 13.57 -11.66 -20.98
CA LYS A 80 14.26 -11.00 -22.11
C LYS A 80 15.54 -10.27 -21.67
N VAL A 81 15.54 -9.68 -20.48
CA VAL A 81 16.68 -8.91 -19.96
C VAL A 81 17.80 -9.80 -19.45
N LEU A 82 17.48 -10.96 -18.86
CA LEU A 82 18.49 -11.88 -18.32
C LEU A 82 19.06 -12.83 -19.38
N HIS A 83 18.38 -13.01 -20.51
CA HIS A 83 18.78 -13.97 -21.55
C HIS A 83 19.19 -13.37 -22.89
N GLY A 84 18.88 -12.10 -23.18
CA GLY A 84 19.28 -11.44 -24.43
C GLY A 84 18.49 -11.91 -25.64
#